data_AF-R5MHB4-F1
#
_entry.id   AF-R5MHB4-F1
#
_cell.length_a   1.000
_cell.length_b   1.000
_cell.length_c   1.000
_cell.angle_alpha   90.00
_cell.angle_beta   90.00
_cell.angle_gamma   90.00
#
_symmetry.space_group_name_H-M   'P 1'
#
loop_
_entity.id
_entity.type
_entity.pdbx_description
1 polymer ?
#
loop_
_entity_poly.entity_id
_entity_poly.type
_entity_poly.pdbx_seq_one_letter_code
_entity_poly.pdbx_strand_id
1 'polypeptide(L)'
;MSDIYIVLLSLVILLILVILTSFILKKLVIDVNAEAKKKYLLNVSRYEEETKDVPLKNNEQTKIINPFPSVSDPDNDNKIIISDIAYKSEGILQKAKQIEEKFNLDNTTIINYFLTYRLSNEDLKTYNDLVNTKNVLTKLKTKELVKTINKDVFMTKVPKRIRVILEPLYCCEETISILNVLDILEVTINKYDPHIYIYVGSKEMNYQNLNSAIIMKYDATIYKGVKIYYHNQMYDYSIE
;
A
#
# COMPACT_ATOMS: atom_id res chain seq x y z
N MET A 1 27.67 -9.52 -67.69
CA MET A 1 26.64 -10.07 -66.78
C MET A 1 25.69 -8.92 -66.50
N SER A 2 24.43 -9.05 -66.91
CA SER A 2 23.53 -7.89 -67.06
C SER A 2 23.04 -7.35 -65.72
N ASP A 3 22.86 -6.04 -65.64
CA ASP A 3 22.34 -5.30 -64.48
C ASP A 3 21.05 -5.89 -63.90
N ILE A 4 20.28 -6.60 -64.73
CA ILE A 4 19.06 -7.32 -64.36
C ILE A 4 19.33 -8.40 -63.30
N TYR A 5 20.45 -9.12 -63.38
CA TYR A 5 20.81 -10.12 -62.37
C TYR A 5 21.16 -9.49 -61.02
N ILE A 6 21.78 -8.31 -61.02
CA ILE A 6 22.14 -7.59 -59.79
C ILE A 6 20.87 -7.07 -59.08
N VAL A 7 19.90 -6.55 -59.85
CA VAL A 7 18.59 -6.11 -59.33
C VAL A 7 17.79 -7.29 -58.79
N LEU A 8 17.82 -8.44 -59.47
CA LEU A 8 17.08 -9.62 -59.03
C LEU A 8 17.70 -10.24 -57.76
N LEU A 9 19.03 -10.23 -57.66
CA LEU A 9 19.76 -10.66 -56.45
C LEU A 9 19.45 -9.74 -55.25
N SER A 10 19.43 -8.42 -55.45
CA SER A 10 19.14 -7.48 -54.36
C SER A 10 17.70 -7.61 -53.84
N LEU A 11 16.73 -7.88 -54.72
CA LEU A 11 15.34 -8.16 -54.35
C LEU A 11 15.23 -9.42 -53.47
N VAL A 12 15.94 -10.49 -53.83
CA VAL A 12 15.95 -11.75 -53.07
C VAL A 12 16.55 -11.55 -51.68
N ILE A 13 17.66 -10.80 -51.57
CA ILE A 13 18.30 -10.48 -50.29
C ILE A 13 17.34 -9.68 -49.40
N LEU A 14 16.63 -8.70 -49.97
CA LEU A 14 15.68 -7.86 -49.24
C LEU A 14 14.50 -8.70 -48.70
N LEU A 15 14.03 -9.66 -49.48
CA LEU A 15 12.96 -10.57 -49.08
C LEU A 15 13.39 -11.50 -47.95
N ILE A 16 14.63 -12.01 -47.98
CA ILE A 16 15.23 -12.80 -46.89
C ILE A 16 15.32 -11.98 -45.60
N LEU A 17 15.72 -10.70 -45.70
CA LEU A 17 15.82 -9.77 -44.56
C LEU A 17 14.45 -9.54 -43.89
N VAL A 18 13.39 -9.37 -44.68
CA VAL A 18 12.01 -9.23 -44.18
C VAL A 18 11.55 -10.50 -43.44
N ILE A 19 11.88 -11.67 -43.98
CA ILE A 19 11.55 -12.95 -43.32
C ILE A 19 12.31 -13.07 -41.99
N LEU A 20 13.62 -12.79 -41.99
CA LEU A 20 14.47 -12.89 -40.79
C LEU A 20 13.99 -11.97 -39.67
N THR A 21 13.71 -10.72 -40.00
CA THR A 21 13.19 -9.73 -39.05
C THR A 21 11.83 -10.14 -38.47
N SER A 22 10.94 -10.70 -39.29
CA SER A 22 9.66 -11.25 -38.82
C SER A 22 9.84 -12.40 -37.82
N PHE A 23 10.80 -13.31 -38.07
CA PHE A 23 11.11 -14.41 -37.16
C PHE A 23 11.67 -13.94 -35.82
N ILE A 24 12.59 -12.97 -35.84
CA ILE A 24 13.18 -12.40 -34.61
C ILE A 24 12.08 -11.71 -33.79
N LEU A 25 11.20 -10.95 -34.44
CA LEU A 25 10.09 -10.26 -33.77
C LEU A 25 9.12 -11.25 -33.12
N LYS A 26 8.73 -12.31 -33.83
CA LYS A 26 7.87 -13.37 -33.28
C LYS A 26 8.50 -14.02 -32.05
N LYS A 27 9.80 -14.31 -32.09
CA LYS A 27 10.52 -14.91 -30.97
C LYS A 27 10.55 -13.99 -29.75
N LEU A 28 10.89 -12.71 -29.95
CA LEU A 28 10.88 -11.70 -28.89
C LEU A 28 9.50 -11.55 -28.23
N VAL A 29 8.43 -11.53 -29.02
CA VAL A 29 7.05 -11.45 -28.49
C VAL A 29 6.71 -12.67 -27.64
N ILE A 30 7.12 -13.87 -28.05
CA ILE A 30 6.90 -15.10 -27.29
C ILE A 30 7.68 -15.08 -25.97
N ASP A 31 8.97 -14.70 -26.01
CA ASP A 31 9.83 -14.68 -24.83
C ASP A 31 9.36 -13.63 -23.80
N VAL A 32 9.03 -12.41 -24.25
CA VAL A 32 8.48 -11.36 -23.38
C VAL A 32 7.13 -11.78 -22.80
N ASN A 33 6.27 -12.42 -23.58
CA ASN A 33 4.97 -12.92 -23.09
C ASN A 33 5.15 -14.06 -22.06
N ALA A 34 6.13 -14.94 -22.25
CA ALA A 34 6.46 -16.00 -21.30
C ALA A 34 7.01 -15.42 -19.99
N GLU A 35 7.88 -14.41 -20.07
CA GLU A 35 8.45 -13.75 -18.90
C GLU A 35 7.41 -12.93 -18.13
N ALA A 36 6.55 -12.19 -18.83
CA ALA A 36 5.40 -11.52 -18.24
C ALA A 36 4.50 -12.53 -17.53
N LYS A 37 4.10 -13.62 -18.22
CA LYS A 37 3.27 -14.69 -17.65
C LYS A 37 3.90 -15.31 -16.41
N LYS A 38 5.22 -15.53 -16.42
CA LYS A 38 5.97 -16.04 -15.27
C LYS A 38 5.93 -15.05 -14.10
N LYS A 39 6.14 -13.76 -14.34
CA LYS A 39 6.11 -12.72 -13.29
C LYS A 39 4.72 -12.58 -12.65
N TYR A 40 3.65 -12.63 -13.46
CA TYR A 40 2.29 -12.63 -12.94
C TYR A 40 1.95 -13.91 -12.16
N LEU A 41 2.30 -15.09 -12.69
CA LEU A 41 2.09 -16.35 -11.98
C LEU A 41 2.84 -16.39 -10.64
N LEU A 42 4.08 -15.90 -10.60
CA LEU A 42 4.89 -15.85 -9.37
C LEU A 42 4.22 -15.00 -8.28
N ASN A 43 3.64 -13.86 -8.68
CA ASN A 43 2.90 -13.00 -7.77
C ASN A 43 1.64 -13.71 -7.24
N VAL A 44 0.86 -14.37 -8.11
CA VAL A 44 -0.37 -15.10 -7.72
C VAL A 44 -0.09 -16.31 -6.84
N SER A 45 0.93 -17.11 -7.15
CA SER A 45 1.31 -18.26 -6.31
C SER A 45 1.75 -17.83 -4.90
N ARG A 46 2.39 -16.67 -4.78
CA ARG A 46 2.76 -16.11 -3.47
C ARG A 46 1.52 -15.73 -2.64
N TYR A 47 0.46 -15.22 -3.27
CA TYR A 47 -0.83 -14.98 -2.59
C TYR A 47 -1.50 -16.29 -2.12
N GLU A 48 -1.39 -17.36 -2.89
CA GLU A 48 -1.96 -18.67 -2.50
C GLU A 48 -1.18 -19.36 -1.36
N GLU A 49 0.12 -19.09 -1.22
CA GLU A 49 0.91 -19.56 -0.08
C GLU A 49 0.62 -18.73 1.18
N GLU A 50 0.51 -17.40 1.06
CA GLU A 50 0.24 -16.50 2.20
C GLU A 50 -1.20 -16.64 2.76
N THR A 51 -2.16 -17.09 1.96
CA THR A 51 -3.57 -17.24 2.38
C THR A 51 -3.92 -18.59 3.02
N LYS A 52 -3.03 -19.60 2.92
CA LYS A 52 -3.25 -20.90 3.58
C LYS A 52 -3.02 -20.87 5.09
N ASP A 53 -2.30 -19.86 5.59
CA ASP A 53 -1.90 -19.76 7.00
C ASP A 53 -2.74 -18.78 7.86
N VAL A 54 -3.80 -18.16 7.31
CA VAL A 54 -4.64 -17.23 8.06
C VAL A 54 -6.08 -17.76 8.19
N PRO A 55 -6.51 -18.26 9.36
CA PRO A 55 -7.90 -18.59 9.58
C PRO A 55 -8.74 -17.30 9.66
N LEU A 56 -9.74 -17.23 8.79
CA LEU A 56 -10.80 -16.22 8.71
C LEU A 56 -11.28 -15.73 10.09
N LYS A 57 -10.88 -14.50 10.44
CA LYS A 57 -11.60 -13.64 11.39
C LYS A 57 -11.83 -12.28 10.75
N ASN A 58 -12.76 -12.21 9.80
CA ASN A 58 -13.26 -10.94 9.28
C ASN A 58 -14.78 -11.02 9.15
N ASN A 59 -15.45 -10.65 10.24
CA ASN A 59 -16.80 -10.12 10.20
C ASN A 59 -16.81 -8.98 11.21
N GLU A 60 -16.35 -7.79 10.79
CA GLU A 60 -16.88 -6.51 11.22
C GLU A 60 -16.19 -5.35 10.48
N GLN A 61 -17.00 -4.65 9.68
CA GLN A 61 -16.95 -3.21 9.39
C GLN A 61 -15.90 -2.67 8.40
N THR A 62 -16.11 -2.94 7.11
CA THR A 62 -15.84 -1.96 6.04
C THR A 62 -17.15 -1.29 5.62
N LYS A 63 -17.51 -0.18 6.28
CA LYS A 63 -18.49 0.78 5.74
C LYS A 63 -17.80 1.59 4.64
N ILE A 64 -18.02 1.19 3.38
CA ILE A 64 -17.69 1.99 2.21
C ILE A 64 -18.61 3.22 2.20
N ILE A 65 -18.06 4.41 2.39
CA ILE A 65 -18.77 5.66 2.11
C ILE A 65 -18.43 6.02 0.66
N ASN A 66 -19.37 5.79 -0.26
CA ASN A 66 -19.27 6.26 -1.65
C ASN A 66 -19.31 7.80 -1.69
N PRO A 67 -18.37 8.49 -2.37
CA PRO A 67 -18.38 9.95 -2.49
C PRO A 67 -19.23 10.49 -3.67
N PHE A 68 -20.08 9.68 -4.31
CA PHE A 68 -20.96 10.14 -5.39
C PHE A 68 -22.42 9.71 -5.13
N PRO A 69 -23.41 10.62 -5.22
CA PRO A 69 -24.81 10.25 -5.05
C PRO A 69 -25.27 9.39 -6.24
N SER A 70 -25.52 8.12 -5.99
CA SER A 70 -26.10 7.19 -6.95
C SER A 70 -27.59 7.52 -7.13
N VAL A 71 -27.97 7.82 -8.37
CA VAL A 71 -29.37 7.80 -8.81
C VAL A 71 -29.87 6.36 -8.69
N SER A 72 -30.99 6.21 -7.98
CA SER A 72 -31.68 4.98 -7.66
C SER A 72 -32.23 4.27 -8.90
N ASP A 73 -31.91 2.99 -9.04
CA ASP A 73 -32.74 2.02 -9.76
C ASP A 73 -32.76 0.71 -8.93
N PRO A 74 -33.91 0.25 -8.40
CA PRO A 74 -33.98 -0.89 -7.51
C PRO A 74 -34.48 -2.12 -8.29
N ASP A 75 -33.56 -2.89 -8.87
CA ASP A 75 -33.79 -4.32 -9.15
C ASP A 75 -32.49 -4.96 -9.65
N ASN A 76 -31.70 -5.51 -8.72
CA ASN A 76 -30.93 -6.71 -9.03
C ASN A 76 -30.54 -7.43 -7.74
N ASP A 77 -31.17 -8.59 -7.51
CA ASP A 77 -30.78 -9.57 -6.51
C ASP A 77 -29.35 -10.06 -6.79
N ASN A 78 -28.35 -9.39 -6.20
CA ASN A 78 -26.96 -9.84 -6.24
C ASN A 78 -26.74 -10.96 -5.22
N LYS A 79 -27.22 -12.16 -5.57
CA LYS A 79 -26.77 -13.41 -4.95
C LYS A 79 -25.34 -13.68 -5.42
N ILE A 80 -24.36 -13.48 -4.55
CA ILE A 80 -22.95 -13.78 -4.86
C ILE A 80 -22.82 -15.31 -4.98
N ILE A 81 -22.78 -15.80 -6.21
CA ILE A 81 -22.38 -17.17 -6.52
C ILE A 81 -20.85 -17.16 -6.53
N ILE A 82 -20.24 -17.71 -5.49
CA ILE A 82 -18.82 -18.07 -5.51
C ILE A 82 -18.74 -19.37 -6.32
N SER A 83 -18.48 -19.26 -7.61
CA SER A 83 -18.08 -20.40 -8.43
C SER A 83 -16.56 -20.52 -8.39
N ASP A 84 -16.06 -21.73 -8.13
CA ASP A 84 -14.64 -22.08 -8.20
C ASP A 84 -14.06 -21.64 -9.55
N ILE A 85 -13.30 -20.56 -9.55
CA ILE A 85 -12.58 -20.10 -10.74
C ILE A 85 -11.32 -20.95 -10.84
N ALA A 86 -11.43 -22.10 -11.51
CA ALA A 86 -10.27 -22.75 -12.10
C ALA A 86 -9.66 -21.77 -13.12
N TYR A 87 -8.60 -21.07 -12.73
CA TYR A 87 -7.91 -20.04 -13.52
C TYR A 87 -7.36 -20.64 -14.82
N LYS A 88 -8.16 -20.61 -15.90
CA LYS A 88 -7.63 -20.80 -17.26
C LYS A 88 -6.79 -19.59 -17.62
N SER A 89 -5.51 -19.83 -17.89
CA SER A 89 -4.48 -18.83 -18.20
C SER A 89 -4.68 -18.02 -19.50
N GLU A 90 -5.83 -18.15 -20.16
CA GLU A 90 -6.18 -17.42 -21.37
C GLU A 90 -6.95 -16.14 -20.99
N GLY A 91 -6.43 -14.98 -21.43
CA GLY A 91 -7.09 -13.68 -21.25
C GLY A 91 -6.58 -12.83 -20.08
N ILE A 92 -5.54 -13.23 -19.34
CA ILE A 92 -4.93 -12.39 -18.28
C ILE A 92 -4.47 -11.04 -18.85
N LEU A 93 -3.81 -11.06 -20.01
CA LEU A 93 -3.36 -9.84 -20.69
C LEU A 93 -4.53 -8.93 -21.09
N GLN A 94 -5.63 -9.53 -21.53
CA GLN A 94 -6.84 -8.80 -21.94
C GLN A 94 -7.56 -8.19 -20.73
N LYS A 95 -7.62 -8.91 -19.61
CA LYS A 95 -8.14 -8.40 -18.34
C LYS A 95 -7.24 -7.30 -17.77
N ALA A 96 -5.92 -7.47 -17.78
CA ALA A 96 -4.97 -6.45 -17.37
C ALA A 96 -5.13 -5.16 -18.20
N LYS A 97 -5.28 -5.30 -19.52
CA LYS A 97 -5.57 -4.17 -20.41
C LYS A 97 -6.92 -3.49 -20.09
N GLN A 98 -7.98 -4.26 -19.83
CA GLN A 98 -9.26 -3.71 -19.41
C GLN A 98 -9.19 -2.97 -18.07
N ILE A 99 -8.39 -3.48 -17.12
CA ILE A 99 -8.12 -2.82 -15.83
C ILE A 99 -7.34 -1.53 -16.09
N GLU A 100 -6.34 -1.54 -16.96
CA GLU A 100 -5.58 -0.33 -17.30
C GLU A 100 -6.46 0.76 -17.94
N GLU A 101 -7.37 0.37 -18.84
CA GLU A 101 -8.30 1.26 -19.52
C GLU A 101 -9.35 1.84 -18.57
N LYS A 102 -9.89 1.03 -17.65
CA LYS A 102 -10.95 1.46 -16.71
C LYS A 102 -10.42 2.10 -15.43
N PHE A 103 -9.26 1.68 -14.96
CA PHE A 103 -8.64 2.15 -13.72
C PHE A 103 -7.52 3.15 -14.05
N ASN A 104 -7.90 4.27 -14.65
CA ASN A 104 -6.99 5.38 -14.95
C ASN A 104 -7.03 6.41 -13.81
N LEU A 105 -6.45 6.05 -12.66
CA LEU A 105 -6.33 6.95 -11.52
C LEU A 105 -5.06 7.80 -11.65
N ASP A 106 -5.23 9.12 -11.54
CA ASP A 106 -4.10 10.03 -11.35
C ASP A 106 -3.71 10.10 -9.87
N ASN A 107 -2.71 9.31 -9.52
CA ASN A 107 -2.12 9.27 -8.18
C ASN A 107 -1.70 10.66 -7.69
N THR A 108 -1.20 11.54 -8.57
CA THR A 108 -0.75 12.87 -8.19
C THR A 108 -1.92 13.72 -7.70
N THR A 109 -3.04 13.66 -8.42
CA THR A 109 -4.28 14.35 -8.02
C THR A 109 -4.82 13.81 -6.70
N ILE A 110 -4.82 12.49 -6.51
CA ILE A 110 -5.27 11.86 -5.25
C ILE A 110 -4.42 12.35 -4.07
N ILE A 111 -3.10 12.36 -4.23
CA ILE A 111 -2.17 12.80 -3.17
C ILE A 111 -2.34 14.29 -2.90
N ASN A 112 -2.44 15.14 -3.92
CA ASN A 112 -2.67 16.58 -3.73
C ASN A 112 -4.01 16.88 -3.05
N TYR A 113 -5.06 16.14 -3.39
CA TYR A 113 -6.34 16.24 -2.71
C TYR A 113 -6.21 15.85 -1.24
N PHE A 114 -5.51 14.75 -0.95
CA PHE A 114 -5.22 14.33 0.42
C PHE A 114 -4.48 15.42 1.20
N LEU A 115 -3.40 15.96 0.65
CA LEU A 115 -2.63 17.04 1.27
C LEU A 115 -3.50 18.27 1.55
N THR A 116 -4.36 18.66 0.61
CA THR A 116 -5.17 19.88 0.77
C THR A 116 -6.23 19.77 1.85
N TYR A 117 -6.87 18.60 1.99
CA TYR A 117 -8.09 18.46 2.80
C TYR A 117 -7.96 17.55 4.02
N ARG A 118 -6.86 16.80 4.16
CA ARG A 118 -6.68 15.81 5.24
C ARG A 118 -5.46 16.07 6.12
N LEU A 119 -4.60 17.03 5.77
CA LEU A 119 -3.50 17.45 6.64
C LEU A 119 -4.07 18.10 7.93
N SER A 120 -3.73 17.53 9.07
CA SER A 120 -4.01 18.13 10.37
C SER A 120 -2.88 19.10 10.72
N ASN A 121 -3.16 20.11 11.55
CA ASN A 121 -2.09 20.95 12.11
C ASN A 121 -1.15 20.06 12.94
N GLU A 122 0.09 19.92 12.48
CA GLU A 122 1.08 19.05 13.10
C GLU A 122 1.49 19.58 14.49
N ASP A 123 1.11 18.87 15.56
CA ASP A 123 1.65 19.14 16.90
C ASP A 123 2.97 18.39 17.10
N LEU A 124 4.00 18.85 16.39
CA LEU A 124 5.34 18.28 16.41
C LEU A 124 5.93 18.23 17.83
N LYS A 125 5.54 19.17 18.70
CA LYS A 125 6.00 19.19 20.11
C LYS A 125 5.44 18.00 20.88
N THR A 126 4.13 17.74 20.74
CA THR A 126 3.50 16.58 21.37
C THR A 126 4.04 15.26 20.82
N TYR A 127 4.25 15.15 19.50
CA TYR A 127 4.89 13.98 18.89
C TYR A 127 6.29 13.72 19.48
N ASN A 128 7.14 14.76 19.53
CA ASN A 128 8.48 14.63 20.09
C ASN A 128 8.47 14.24 21.57
N ASP A 129 7.57 14.82 22.37
CA ASP A 129 7.42 14.45 23.78
C ASP A 129 6.98 12.98 23.95
N LEU A 130 6.10 12.47 23.08
CA LEU A 130 5.66 11.07 23.07
C LEU A 130 6.82 10.12 22.77
N VAL A 131 7.55 10.38 21.68
CA VAL A 131 8.70 9.58 21.25
C VAL A 131 9.80 9.59 22.33
N ASN A 132 10.11 10.75 22.89
CA ASN A 132 11.09 10.87 23.98
C ASN A 132 10.66 10.10 25.23
N THR A 133 9.39 10.21 25.62
CA THR A 133 8.85 9.49 26.78
C THR A 133 8.97 7.98 26.58
N LYS A 134 8.56 7.46 25.42
CA LYS A 134 8.72 6.05 25.05
C LYS A 134 10.19 5.62 25.11
N ASN A 135 11.10 6.39 24.51
CA ASN A 135 12.53 6.10 24.49
C ASN A 135 13.19 6.08 25.88
N VAL A 136 12.69 6.89 26.82
CA VAL A 136 13.18 6.85 28.21
C VAL A 136 12.69 5.58 28.90
N LEU A 137 11.43 5.21 28.71
CA LEU A 137 10.83 4.03 29.34
C LEU A 137 11.40 2.71 28.78
N THR A 138 11.67 2.62 27.47
CA THR A 138 12.25 1.41 26.87
C THR A 138 13.69 1.13 27.32
N LYS A 139 14.40 2.14 27.82
CA LYS A 139 15.76 1.99 28.39
C LYS A 139 15.76 1.43 29.82
N LEU A 140 14.60 1.29 30.45
CA LEU A 140 14.51 0.69 31.78
C LEU A 140 14.87 -0.80 31.73
N LYS A 141 15.43 -1.31 32.83
CA LYS A 141 15.76 -2.74 32.94
C LYS A 141 14.48 -3.58 32.92
N THR A 142 14.54 -4.82 32.43
CA THR A 142 13.38 -5.73 32.34
C THR A 142 12.63 -5.88 33.66
N LYS A 143 13.34 -5.96 34.80
CA LYS A 143 12.73 -6.02 36.14
C LYS A 143 11.90 -4.78 36.50
N GLU A 144 12.17 -3.64 35.89
CA GLU A 144 11.44 -2.39 36.11
C GLU A 144 10.26 -2.21 35.14
N LEU A 145 10.33 -2.81 33.95
CA LEU A 145 9.24 -2.80 32.97
C LEU A 145 8.00 -3.57 33.47
N VAL A 146 8.21 -4.67 34.18
CA VAL A 146 7.12 -5.51 34.73
C VAL A 146 6.55 -4.95 36.05
N LYS A 147 7.07 -3.81 36.54
CA LYS A 147 6.55 -3.21 37.78
C LYS A 147 5.29 -2.41 37.53
N THR A 148 4.42 -2.51 38.52
CA THR A 148 3.27 -1.62 38.71
C THR A 148 3.71 -0.46 39.63
N ILE A 149 3.45 0.77 39.21
CA ILE A 149 3.89 2.00 39.89
C ILE A 149 2.66 2.84 40.25
N ASN A 150 2.69 3.57 41.36
CA ASN A 150 1.65 4.53 41.69
C ASN A 150 1.45 5.56 40.56
N LYS A 151 0.20 5.76 40.14
CA LYS A 151 -0.17 6.66 39.04
C LYS A 151 0.34 8.07 39.25
N ASP A 152 0.08 8.66 40.42
CA ASP A 152 0.39 10.07 40.66
C ASP A 152 1.89 10.33 40.63
N VAL A 153 2.67 9.40 41.21
CA VAL A 153 4.15 9.43 41.13
C VAL A 153 4.62 9.34 39.69
N PHE A 154 4.02 8.48 38.86
CA PHE A 154 4.36 8.38 37.44
C PHE A 154 4.01 9.66 36.67
N MET A 155 2.81 10.20 36.85
CA MET A 155 2.31 11.39 36.14
C MET A 155 3.12 12.67 36.44
N THR A 156 3.77 12.76 37.61
CA THR A 156 4.67 13.89 37.91
C THR A 156 5.97 13.88 37.10
N LYS A 157 6.38 12.72 36.58
CA LYS A 157 7.64 12.54 35.84
C LYS A 157 7.46 12.67 34.32
N VAL A 158 6.22 12.71 33.85
CA VAL A 158 5.87 12.75 32.44
C VAL A 158 5.61 14.20 32.00
N PRO A 159 6.01 14.62 30.78
CA PRO A 159 5.74 15.97 30.31
C PRO A 159 4.24 16.32 30.32
N LYS A 160 3.90 17.58 30.60
CA LYS A 160 2.50 18.04 30.74
C LYS A 160 1.62 17.69 29.54
N ARG A 161 2.15 17.77 28.31
CA ARG A 161 1.41 17.42 27.07
C ARG A 161 1.00 15.96 27.05
N ILE A 162 1.88 15.08 27.50
CA ILE A 162 1.66 13.63 27.54
C ILE A 162 0.72 13.27 28.70
N ARG A 163 0.87 13.96 29.84
CA ARG A 163 -0.02 13.80 30.98
C ARG A 163 -1.49 14.02 30.62
N VAL A 164 -1.80 15.06 29.83
CA VAL A 164 -3.17 15.34 29.36
C VAL A 164 -3.74 14.19 28.51
N ILE A 165 -2.88 13.45 27.79
CA ILE A 165 -3.28 12.30 26.98
C ILE A 165 -3.48 11.05 27.86
N LEU A 166 -2.59 10.82 28.82
CA LEU A 166 -2.60 9.61 29.64
C LEU A 166 -3.59 9.67 30.81
N GLU A 167 -3.81 10.83 31.43
CA GLU A 167 -4.69 10.95 32.62
C GLU A 167 -6.12 10.43 32.38
N PRO A 168 -6.80 10.75 31.26
CA PRO A 168 -8.13 10.23 31.00
C PRO A 168 -8.17 8.69 30.86
N LEU A 169 -7.08 8.08 30.40
CA LEU A 169 -6.99 6.63 30.19
C LEU A 169 -6.80 5.87 31.51
N TYR A 170 -6.23 6.53 32.52
CA TYR A 170 -5.93 5.97 33.85
C TYR A 170 -6.75 6.62 34.96
N CYS A 171 -7.92 7.21 34.64
CA CYS A 171 -8.71 7.99 35.57
C CYS A 171 -9.18 7.17 36.79
N CYS A 172 -9.54 5.91 36.56
CA CYS A 172 -10.04 4.97 37.57
C CYS A 172 -8.95 4.07 38.18
N GLU A 173 -7.68 4.24 37.80
CA GLU A 173 -6.58 3.40 38.27
C GLU A 173 -5.73 4.13 39.31
N GLU A 174 -5.34 3.43 40.38
CA GLU A 174 -4.39 3.95 41.39
C GLU A 174 -2.94 3.64 41.01
N THR A 175 -2.75 2.64 40.15
CA THR A 175 -1.44 2.14 39.75
C THR A 175 -1.38 1.84 38.26
N ILE A 176 -0.21 1.99 37.67
CA ILE A 176 0.02 1.86 36.23
C ILE A 176 1.12 0.82 35.96
N SER A 177 0.87 -0.04 34.98
CA SER A 177 1.89 -0.94 34.40
C SER A 177 2.72 -0.21 33.35
N ILE A 178 4.05 -0.24 33.46
CA ILE A 178 4.94 0.40 32.49
C ILE A 178 4.81 -0.23 31.09
N LEU A 179 4.56 -1.54 31.01
CA LEU A 179 4.30 -2.21 29.72
C LEU A 179 3.05 -1.65 29.04
N ASN A 180 1.95 -1.50 29.78
CA ASN A 180 0.71 -0.95 29.22
C ASN A 180 0.91 0.50 28.75
N VAL A 181 1.71 1.29 29.48
CA VAL A 181 2.06 2.64 29.04
C VAL A 181 2.84 2.62 27.74
N LEU A 182 3.82 1.71 27.58
CA LEU A 182 4.58 1.59 26.34
C LEU A 182 3.68 1.26 25.14
N ASP A 183 2.73 0.35 25.32
CA ASP A 183 1.77 -0.02 24.26
C ASP A 183 0.86 1.16 23.88
N ILE A 184 0.34 1.89 24.88
CA ILE A 184 -0.46 3.09 24.63
C ILE A 184 0.38 4.18 23.94
N LEU A 185 1.63 4.37 24.35
CA LEU A 185 2.53 5.33 23.73
C LEU A 185 2.81 4.96 22.27
N GLU A 186 2.97 3.68 21.93
CA GLU A 186 3.13 3.23 20.54
C GLU A 186 1.94 3.66 19.67
N VAL A 187 0.71 3.31 20.09
CA VAL A 187 -0.50 3.65 19.35
C VAL A 187 -0.69 5.16 19.25
N THR A 188 -0.38 5.88 20.33
CA THR A 188 -0.50 7.33 20.37
C THR A 188 0.53 7.99 19.46
N ILE A 189 1.78 7.53 19.45
CA ILE A 189 2.82 8.05 18.53
C ILE A 189 2.34 7.92 17.08
N ASN A 190 1.79 6.78 16.67
CA ASN A 190 1.29 6.58 15.31
C ASN A 190 0.13 7.53 14.96
N LYS A 191 -0.68 7.92 15.94
CA LYS A 191 -1.76 8.91 15.77
C LYS A 191 -1.25 10.34 15.66
N TYR A 192 -0.09 10.65 16.22
CA TYR A 192 0.53 11.99 16.17
C TYR A 192 1.69 12.07 15.18
N ASP A 193 2.02 10.99 14.48
CA ASP A 193 3.11 10.94 13.51
C ASP A 193 2.87 11.96 12.39
N PRO A 194 3.75 12.96 12.20
CA PRO A 194 3.59 13.96 11.14
C PRO A 194 3.84 13.39 9.75
N HIS A 195 4.50 12.23 9.64
CA HIS A 195 4.86 11.67 8.35
C HIS A 195 3.66 11.07 7.62
N ILE A 196 3.66 11.24 6.30
CA ILE A 196 2.66 10.67 5.39
C ILE A 196 3.32 9.53 4.63
N TYR A 197 2.90 8.29 4.89
CA TYR A 197 3.46 7.14 4.22
C TYR A 197 2.66 6.83 2.96
N ILE A 198 3.31 6.88 1.80
CA ILE A 198 2.68 6.58 0.51
C ILE A 198 3.25 5.29 -0.04
N TYR A 199 2.40 4.27 -0.18
CA TYR A 199 2.76 2.97 -0.73
C TYR A 199 2.43 2.91 -2.22
N VAL A 200 3.41 2.48 -3.02
CA VAL A 200 3.33 2.38 -4.48
C VAL A 200 3.80 1.02 -4.98
N GLY A 201 3.19 0.59 -6.08
CA GLY A 201 3.54 -0.64 -6.81
C GLY A 201 4.82 -0.57 -7.65
N SER A 202 5.41 0.62 -7.82
CA SER A 202 6.63 0.83 -8.61
C SER A 202 7.66 1.64 -7.84
N LYS A 203 8.91 1.18 -7.84
CA LYS A 203 10.04 1.88 -7.21
C LYS A 203 10.46 3.16 -7.94
N GLU A 204 10.03 3.32 -9.19
CA GLU A 204 10.34 4.51 -10.00
C GLU A 204 9.41 5.69 -9.67
N MET A 205 8.27 5.43 -9.03
CA MET A 205 7.35 6.48 -8.60
C MET A 205 7.94 7.23 -7.41
N ASN A 206 7.88 8.56 -7.46
CA ASN A 206 8.33 9.42 -6.37
C ASN A 206 7.38 10.62 -6.22
N TYR A 207 6.80 10.75 -5.04
CA TYR A 207 5.88 11.85 -4.69
C TYR A 207 6.44 12.73 -3.55
N GLN A 208 7.70 12.54 -3.14
CA GLN A 208 8.32 13.34 -2.07
C GLN A 208 8.48 14.82 -2.44
N ASN A 209 8.46 15.14 -3.73
CA ASN A 209 8.46 16.51 -4.24
C ASN A 209 7.15 17.26 -3.94
N LEU A 210 6.05 16.56 -3.65
CA LEU A 210 4.76 17.19 -3.36
C LEU A 210 4.70 17.74 -1.92
N ASN A 211 5.35 17.07 -0.97
CA ASN A 211 5.42 17.51 0.43
C ASN A 211 6.61 16.81 1.13
N SER A 212 7.39 17.57 1.91
CA SER A 212 8.56 17.05 2.63
C SER A 212 8.25 16.01 3.71
N ALA A 213 7.01 15.96 4.23
CA ALA A 213 6.56 14.97 5.19
C ALA A 213 6.27 13.59 4.54
N ILE A 214 6.26 13.50 3.20
CA ILE A 214 5.98 12.26 2.49
C ILE A 214 7.17 11.30 2.58
N ILE A 215 6.89 10.09 3.06
CA ILE A 215 7.79 8.95 3.04
C ILE A 215 7.24 7.91 2.07
N MET A 216 7.96 7.70 0.97
CA MET A 216 7.61 6.68 -0.02
C MET A 216 7.95 5.29 0.50
N LYS A 217 7.02 4.34 0.28
CA LYS A 217 7.19 2.91 0.58
C LYS A 217 6.85 2.11 -0.67
N TYR A 218 7.67 1.12 -0.97
CA TYR A 218 7.40 0.20 -2.06
C TYR A 218 6.61 -1.00 -1.54
N ASP A 219 5.53 -1.34 -2.22
CA ASP A 219 4.73 -2.52 -1.93
C ASP A 219 4.49 -3.30 -3.22
N ALA A 220 5.06 -4.52 -3.29
CA ALA A 220 4.96 -5.37 -4.46
C ALA A 220 3.57 -5.99 -4.66
N THR A 221 2.69 -5.88 -3.66
CA THR A 221 1.28 -6.31 -3.76
C THR A 221 0.47 -5.33 -4.60
N ILE A 222 0.84 -4.05 -4.63
CA ILE A 222 0.11 -3.04 -5.38
C ILE A 222 0.39 -3.21 -6.88
N TYR A 223 -0.62 -3.64 -7.63
CA TYR A 223 -0.58 -3.67 -9.09
C TYR A 223 -0.69 -2.25 -9.68
N LYS A 224 -1.63 -1.45 -9.19
CA LYS A 224 -1.87 -0.06 -9.66
C LYS A 224 -2.49 0.80 -8.56
N GLY A 225 -2.24 2.11 -8.59
CA GLY A 225 -2.77 3.06 -7.62
C GLY A 225 -1.82 3.34 -6.45
N VAL A 226 -2.35 3.87 -5.34
CA VAL A 226 -1.59 4.24 -4.13
C VAL A 226 -2.37 3.90 -2.86
N LYS A 227 -1.64 3.57 -1.79
CA LYS A 227 -2.19 3.58 -0.42
C LYS A 227 -1.54 4.71 0.36
N ILE A 228 -2.33 5.50 1.07
CA ILE A 228 -1.85 6.60 1.92
C ILE A 228 -2.11 6.23 3.37
N TYR A 229 -1.08 6.24 4.20
CA TYR A 229 -1.18 6.06 5.65
C TYR A 229 -0.76 7.34 6.36
N TYR A 230 -1.64 7.83 7.23
CA TYR A 230 -1.41 9.05 8.01
C TYR A 230 -2.23 8.99 9.30
N HIS A 231 -1.62 9.36 10.43
CA HIS A 231 -2.26 9.38 11.74
C HIS A 231 -3.04 8.09 12.09
N ASN A 232 -2.41 6.94 11.86
CA ASN A 232 -2.99 5.60 12.06
C ASN A 232 -4.28 5.32 11.25
N GLN A 233 -4.47 6.01 10.13
CA GLN A 233 -5.55 5.76 9.18
C GLN A 233 -5.00 5.40 7.80
N MET A 234 -5.65 4.44 7.15
CA MET A 234 -5.32 3.98 5.80
C MET A 234 -6.37 4.48 4.81
N TYR A 235 -5.90 5.03 3.70
CA TYR A 235 -6.70 5.45 2.56
C TYR A 235 -6.22 4.67 1.35
N ASP A 236 -7.03 3.70 0.91
CA ASP A 236 -6.67 2.79 -0.18
C ASP A 236 -7.31 3.23 -1.50
N TYR A 237 -6.46 3.51 -2.49
CA TYR A 237 -6.84 3.81 -3.86
C TYR A 237 -6.12 2.87 -4.84
N SER A 238 -5.78 1.67 -4.37
CA SER A 238 -4.98 0.69 -5.10
C SER A 238 -5.76 -0.57 -5.48
N ILE A 239 -5.21 -1.30 -6.45
CA ILE A 239 -5.60 -2.65 -6.81
C ILE A 239 -4.41 -3.56 -6.54
N GLU A 240 -4.69 -4.70 -5.92
CA GLU A 240 -3.76 -5.80 -5.65
C GLU A 240 -3.94 -6.94 -6.66
#